data_AF-A0A934U026-F1
#
_entry.id   AF-A0A934U026-F1
#
_cell.length_a   1.000
_cell.length_b   1.000
_cell.length_c   1.000
_cell.angle_alpha   90.00
_cell.angle_beta   90.00
_cell.angle_gamma   90.00
#
_symmetry.space_group_name_H-M   'P 1'
#
loop_
_entity.id
_entity.type
_entity.pdbx_description
1 polymer ?
#
loop_
_entity_poly.entity_id
_entity_poly.type
_entity_poly.pdbx_seq_one_letter_code
_entity_poly.pdbx_strand_id
1 'polypeptide(L)'
;MKKPKGFFTYFHHSAMINHLTDEQAGRLYKALLRYGDEEIETDFEDDRTCALAFIVLKGEVDLNFERYAEACENRSKAAKEREAKKRKICKKA
;
A
#
# COMPACT_ATOMS: atom_id res chain seq x y z
N MET A 1 -3.08 1.22 14.23
CA MET A 1 -3.74 1.17 12.91
C MET A 1 -3.51 -0.24 12.34
N LYS A 2 -4.45 -0.86 11.62
CA LYS A 2 -4.17 -2.18 11.02
C LYS A 2 -3.23 -1.98 9.85
N LYS A 3 -2.10 -2.69 9.84
CA LYS A 3 -1.19 -2.70 8.70
C LYS A 3 -1.90 -3.36 7.50
N PRO A 4 -1.88 -2.73 6.31
CA PRO A 4 -2.39 -3.37 5.11
C PRO A 4 -1.61 -4.66 4.84
N LYS A 5 -2.30 -5.67 4.30
CA LYS A 5 -1.71 -7.00 4.06
C LYS A 5 -0.89 -7.09 2.77
N GLY A 6 -0.62 -5.95 2.13
CA GLY A 6 0.01 -5.85 0.84
C GLY A 6 -0.26 -4.50 0.20
N PHE A 7 0.29 -4.32 -1.00
CA PHE A 7 0.16 -3.12 -1.82
C PHE A 7 -0.25 -3.51 -3.24
N PHE A 8 -0.69 -2.53 -4.02
CA PHE A 8 -1.03 -2.69 -5.43
C PHE A 8 -0.02 -1.95 -6.29
N THR A 9 0.34 -2.54 -7.43
CA THR A 9 1.07 -1.85 -8.49
C THR A 9 0.11 -1.47 -9.61
N TYR A 10 0.14 -0.21 -10.03
CA TYR A 10 -0.71 0.27 -11.12
C TYR A 10 -0.11 0.00 -12.50
N PHE A 11 -0.97 -0.24 -13.48
CA PHE A 11 -0.57 -0.57 -14.86
C PHE A 11 0.28 0.51 -15.54
N HIS A 12 0.19 1.76 -15.12
CA HIS A 12 0.98 2.84 -15.73
C HIS A 12 2.49 2.73 -15.40
N HIS A 13 2.87 1.97 -14.38
CA HIS A 13 4.29 1.64 -14.11
C HIS A 13 4.82 0.49 -14.97
N SER A 14 3.97 -0.16 -15.79
CA SER A 14 4.39 -1.29 -16.62
C SER A 14 5.54 -0.93 -17.56
N ALA A 15 5.55 0.27 -18.14
CA ALA A 15 6.64 0.72 -19.00
C ALA A 15 8.00 0.70 -18.28
N MET A 16 8.03 1.18 -17.03
CA MET A 16 9.24 1.17 -16.20
C MET A 16 9.68 -0.26 -15.86
N ILE A 17 8.72 -1.12 -15.48
CA ILE A 17 9.00 -2.52 -15.11
C ILE A 17 9.49 -3.32 -16.32
N ASN A 18 8.89 -3.11 -17.49
CA ASN A 18 9.28 -3.79 -18.74
C ASN A 18 10.66 -3.39 -19.26
N HIS A 19 11.24 -2.28 -18.77
CA HIS A 19 12.62 -1.90 -19.08
C HIS A 19 13.66 -2.61 -18.20
N LEU A 20 13.22 -3.31 -17.15
CA LEU A 20 14.08 -4.12 -16.30
C LEU A 20 14.24 -5.51 -16.89
N THR A 21 15.39 -6.15 -16.65
CA THR A 21 15.49 -7.61 -16.84
C THR A 21 14.61 -8.33 -15.80
N ASP A 22 14.29 -9.60 -16.06
CA ASP A 22 13.52 -10.41 -15.11
C ASP A 22 14.24 -10.52 -13.75
N GLU A 23 15.57 -10.60 -13.73
CA GLU A 23 16.36 -10.58 -12.48
C GLU A 23 16.21 -9.24 -11.75
N GLN A 24 16.28 -8.12 -12.47
CA GLN A 24 16.11 -6.79 -11.91
C GLN A 24 14.70 -6.60 -11.33
N ALA A 25 13.67 -6.95 -12.11
CA ALA A 25 12.28 -6.91 -11.67
C ALA A 25 12.06 -7.81 -10.44
N GLY A 26 12.62 -9.02 -10.44
CA GLY A 26 12.55 -9.94 -9.31
C GLY A 26 13.19 -9.38 -8.05
N ARG A 27 14.37 -8.75 -8.15
CA ARG A 27 15.02 -8.07 -7.02
C ARG A 27 14.19 -6.89 -6.51
N LEU A 28 13.66 -6.07 -7.43
CA LEU A 28 12.82 -4.93 -7.13
C LEU A 28 11.55 -5.34 -6.35
N TYR A 29 10.84 -6.36 -6.81
CA TYR A 29 9.63 -6.83 -6.11
C TYR A 29 9.92 -7.44 -4.74
N LYS A 30 11.02 -8.18 -4.58
CA LYS A 30 11.45 -8.68 -3.26
C LYS A 30 11.77 -7.53 -2.31
N ALA A 31 12.44 -6.49 -2.79
CA ALA A 31 12.73 -5.30 -2.01
C ALA A 31 11.44 -4.57 -1.59
N LEU A 32 10.47 -4.42 -2.49
CA LEU A 32 9.17 -3.80 -2.18
C LEU A 32 8.35 -4.61 -1.18
N LEU A 33 8.38 -5.94 -1.25
CA LEU A 33 7.73 -6.79 -0.25
C LEU A 33 8.37 -6.62 1.13
N ARG A 34 9.70 -6.61 1.21
CA ARG A 34 10.42 -6.38 2.47
C ARG A 34 10.13 -4.98 3.03
N TYR A 35 10.10 -3.97 2.16
CA TYR A 35 9.72 -2.62 2.57
C TYR A 35 8.28 -2.56 3.08
N GLY A 36 7.33 -3.11 2.32
CA GLY A 36 5.91 -3.08 2.69
C GLY A 36 5.61 -3.82 3.99
N ASP A 37 6.29 -4.93 4.27
CA ASP A 37 6.01 -5.77 5.46
C ASP A 37 6.89 -5.44 6.68
N GLU A 38 8.16 -5.12 6.46
CA GLU A 38 9.14 -4.92 7.54
C GLU A 38 9.68 -3.48 7.62
N GLU A 39 9.29 -2.60 6.69
CA GLU A 39 9.80 -1.21 6.58
C GLU A 39 11.32 -1.13 6.37
N ILE A 40 11.91 -2.21 5.85
CA ILE A 40 13.34 -2.28 5.56
C ILE A 40 13.58 -1.88 4.12
N GLU A 41 14.26 -0.75 3.94
CA GLU A 41 14.71 -0.28 2.63
C GLU A 41 15.83 -1.16 2.09
N THR A 42 15.86 -1.33 0.76
CA THR A 42 16.93 -2.06 0.08
C THR A 42 17.76 -1.07 -0.69
N ASP A 43 19.07 -1.09 -0.46
CA ASP A 43 19.99 -0.33 -1.30
C ASP A 43 20.30 -1.11 -2.58
N PHE A 44 20.33 -0.40 -3.70
CA PHE A 44 20.64 -0.92 -5.03
C PHE A 44 21.94 -0.27 -5.51
N GLU A 45 23.00 -0.36 -4.69
CA GLU A 45 24.26 0.40 -4.84
C GLU A 45 24.83 0.39 -6.27
N ASP A 46 24.76 -0.75 -6.96
CA ASP A 46 25.29 -0.93 -8.32
C ASP A 46 24.24 -0.81 -9.45
N ASP A 47 22.95 -0.72 -9.11
CA ASP A 47 21.84 -0.77 -10.08
C ASP A 47 20.94 0.46 -9.95
N ARG A 48 21.39 1.57 -10.55
CA ARG A 48 20.67 2.85 -10.54
C ARG A 48 19.26 2.75 -11.11
N THR A 49 19.03 1.86 -12.08
CA THR A 49 17.71 1.66 -12.68
C THR A 49 16.76 1.04 -11.66
N CYS A 50 17.19 0.00 -10.94
CA CYS A 50 16.41 -0.58 -9.84
C CYS A 50 16.24 0.41 -8.68
N ALA A 51 17.27 1.19 -8.34
CA ALA A 51 17.19 2.20 -7.29
C ALA A 51 16.10 3.24 -7.58
N LEU A 52 16.06 3.77 -8.80
CA LEU A 52 15.05 4.74 -9.21
C LEU A 52 13.65 4.13 -9.23
N ALA A 53 13.51 2.91 -9.78
CA ALA A 53 12.23 2.21 -9.79
C ALA A 53 11.72 1.92 -8.37
N PHE A 54 12.62 1.59 -7.45
CA PHE A 54 12.30 1.38 -6.04
C PHE A 54 11.79 2.66 -5.39
N ILE A 55 12.45 3.81 -5.58
CA ILE A 55 12.00 5.10 -5.03
C ILE A 55 10.56 5.42 -5.48
N VAL A 56 10.27 5.24 -6.77
CA VAL A 56 8.93 5.51 -7.32
C VAL A 56 7.88 4.58 -6.72
N LEU A 57 8.14 3.27 -6.74
CA LEU A 57 7.17 2.28 -6.26
C LEU A 57 7.02 2.28 -4.74
N LYS A 58 8.06 2.66 -3.99
CA LYS A 58 8.01 2.90 -2.55
C LYS A 58 6.98 3.98 -2.21
N GLY A 59 7.00 5.11 -2.92
CA GLY A 59 6.01 6.17 -2.73
C GLY A 59 4.58 5.71 -3.01
N GLU A 60 4.38 4.82 -3.98
CA GLU A 60 3.07 4.21 -4.24
C GLU A 60 2.64 3.26 -3.11
N VAL A 61 3.55 2.49 -2.53
CA VAL A 61 3.28 1.64 -1.36
C VAL A 61 2.78 2.50 -0.19
N ASP A 62 3.47 3.59 0.10
CA ASP A 62 3.11 4.53 1.16
C ASP A 62 1.71 5.12 0.93
N LEU A 63 1.45 5.61 -0.29
CA LEU A 63 0.14 6.13 -0.66
C LEU A 63 -0.98 5.08 -0.53
N ASN A 64 -0.70 3.83 -0.90
CA ASN A 64 -1.65 2.72 -0.71
C ASN A 64 -1.95 2.50 0.79
N PHE A 65 -0.93 2.64 1.65
CA PHE A 65 -1.08 2.43 3.09
C PHE A 65 -1.90 3.55 3.73
N GLU A 66 -1.67 4.80 3.34
CA GLU A 66 -2.45 5.96 3.76
C GLU A 66 -3.92 5.82 3.34
N ARG A 67 -4.18 5.46 2.07
CA ARG A 67 -5.55 5.25 1.58
C ARG A 67 -6.25 4.10 2.30
N TYR A 68 -5.52 3.04 2.63
CA TYR A 68 -6.07 1.93 3.41
C TYR A 68 -6.44 2.38 4.83
N ALA A 69 -5.60 3.18 5.47
CA ALA A 69 -5.87 3.76 6.78
C ALA A 69 -7.15 4.60 6.77
N GLU A 70 -7.25 5.53 5.83
CA GLU A 70 -8.42 6.40 5.68
C GLU A 70 -9.71 5.59 5.46
N ALA A 71 -9.65 4.58 4.59
CA ALA A 71 -10.78 3.70 4.33
C ALA A 71 -11.22 2.93 5.59
N CYS A 72 -10.27 2.48 6.42
CA CYS A 72 -10.57 1.83 7.69
C CYS A 72 -11.25 2.78 8.69
N GLU A 73 -10.78 4.02 8.78
CA GLU A 73 -11.39 5.03 9.65
C GLU A 73 -12.81 5.37 9.21
N ASN A 74 -13.02 5.60 7.93
CA ASN A 74 -14.33 5.90 7.36
C ASN A 74 -15.31 4.75 7.57
N ARG A 75 -14.87 3.50 7.40
CA ARG A 75 -15.69 2.31 7.71
C ARG A 75 -16.03 2.21 9.19
N SER A 76 -15.09 2.51 10.08
CA SER A 76 -15.31 2.53 11.53
C SER A 76 -16.34 3.59 11.93
N LYS A 77 -16.22 4.81 11.41
CA LYS A 77 -17.20 5.90 11.61
C LYS A 77 -18.60 5.48 11.14
N ALA A 78 -18.70 4.99 9.90
CA ALA A 78 -19.97 4.52 9.34
C ALA A 78 -20.59 3.34 10.11
N ALA A 79 -19.79 2.46 10.71
CA ALA A 79 -20.30 1.40 11.57
C ALA A 79 -20.88 1.95 12.88
N LYS A 80 -20.16 2.87 13.54
CA LYS A 80 -20.62 3.54 14.78
C LYS A 80 -21.90 4.35 14.55
N GLU A 81 -21.99 5.08 13.44
CA GLU A 81 -23.19 5.84 13.06
C GLU A 81 -24.40 4.93 12.83
N ARG A 82 -24.20 3.81 12.12
CA ARG A 82 -25.25 2.79 11.91
C ARG A 82 -25.74 2.21 13.24
N GLU A 83 -24.83 1.91 14.16
CA GLU A 83 -25.19 1.39 15.49
C GLU A 83 -25.93 2.44 16.33
N ALA A 84 -25.47 3.68 16.35
CA ALA A 84 -26.13 4.78 17.05
C ALA A 84 -27.55 5.02 16.51
N LYS A 85 -27.73 4.95 15.18
CA LYS A 85 -29.06 5.06 14.55
C LYS A 85 -29.98 3.90 14.98
N LYS A 86 -29.49 2.66 15.01
CA LYS A 86 -30.26 1.49 15.50
C LYS A 86 -30.69 1.67 16.96
N ARG A 87 -29.78 2.11 17.85
CA ARG A 87 -30.09 2.37 19.26
C ARG A 87 -31.15 3.46 19.44
N LYS A 88 -31.09 4.55 18.65
CA LYS A 88 -32.09 5.62 18.68
C LYS A 88 -33.48 5.15 18.24
N ILE A 89 -33.56 4.27 17.24
CA ILE A 89 -34.83 3.68 16.79
C ILE A 89 -35.41 2.77 17.87
N CYS A 90 -34.58 1.88 18.45
CA CYS A 90 -35.00 0.96 19.51
C CYS A 90 -35.46 1.66 20.81
N LYS A 91 -34.95 2.86 21.10
CA LYS A 91 -35.39 3.67 22.26
C LYS A 91 -36.68 4.48 22.01
N LYS A 92 -37.13 4.56 20.76
CA LYS A 92 -38.36 5.26 20.36
C LYS A 92 -39.55 4.32 20.12
N ALA A 93 -39.29 3.02 20.05
CA ALA A 93 -40.30 1.96 20.04
C ALA A 93 -40.51 1.47 21.47
#